data_AF-A0A7J9A678-F1
#
_entry.id   AF-A0A7J9A678-F1
#
_cell.length_a   1.000
_cell.length_b   1.000
_cell.length_c   1.000
_cell.angle_alpha   90.00
_cell.angle_beta   90.00
_cell.angle_gamma   90.00
#
_symmetry.space_group_name_H-M   'P 1'
#
loop_
_entity.id
_entity.type
_entity.pdbx_description
1 polymer ?
#
loop_
_entity_poly.entity_id
_entity_poly.type
_entity_poly.pdbx_seq_one_letter_code
_entity_poly.pdbx_strand_id
1 'polypeptide(L)'
;MGSSSLTRAVGAILHRFTNGVPTTSLIVSRNGLLKRSRQLLLSSASSISSSPSVLYQVNTDSNEHQFRSISTFPPLCMGRRSSKIAGRKGAQDAKKAKLYSRIGKEVVSAVKKSGPNPSSNTFLAAVLDKAKELDVPKEILERNIKRASEKGQEAYIEKVYEVYGYGGVSMVVEVLTDKITRSVAAVREVVKDCGGKMADPGSVMFKFRRVRVVNIKVTDADKDQLLNIALDAGAEDVIEPPAYEDDTDEDRSE
;
A
#
# COMPACT_ATOMS: atom_id res chain seq x y z
N MET A 1 -48.74 -42.75 -10.52
CA MET A 1 -47.62 -43.22 -9.68
C MET A 1 -46.36 -42.78 -10.41
N GLY A 2 -45.80 -41.61 -10.18
CA GLY A 2 -45.18 -41.18 -8.94
C GLY A 2 -43.66 -41.26 -9.15
N SER A 3 -43.00 -40.12 -9.36
CA SER A 3 -41.68 -39.80 -8.81
C SER A 3 -41.13 -38.51 -9.42
N SER A 4 -40.86 -37.58 -8.52
CA SER A 4 -40.29 -36.24 -8.69
C SER A 4 -38.77 -36.25 -8.52
N SER A 5 -38.04 -35.44 -9.31
CA SER A 5 -36.80 -34.77 -8.85
C SER A 5 -36.61 -33.51 -9.71
N LEU A 6 -36.88 -32.28 -9.25
CA LEU A 6 -36.10 -31.40 -8.35
C LEU A 6 -34.65 -31.13 -8.84
N THR A 7 -34.52 -30.37 -9.92
CA THR A 7 -33.27 -29.67 -10.26
C THR A 7 -33.23 -28.29 -9.60
N ARG A 8 -32.40 -28.17 -8.56
CA ARG A 8 -32.14 -26.96 -7.78
C ARG A 8 -31.00 -26.18 -8.44
N ALA A 9 -31.32 -25.11 -9.17
CA ALA A 9 -30.30 -24.19 -9.70
C ALA A 9 -29.98 -23.13 -8.63
N VAL A 10 -28.82 -23.25 -8.00
CA VAL A 10 -28.26 -22.26 -7.07
C VAL A 10 -27.55 -21.20 -7.90
N GLY A 11 -28.18 -20.04 -8.08
CA GLY A 11 -27.56 -18.86 -8.68
C GLY A 11 -26.58 -18.21 -7.70
N ALA A 12 -25.29 -18.26 -8.01
CA ALA A 12 -24.24 -17.57 -7.27
C ALA A 12 -24.26 -16.07 -7.61
N ILE A 13 -24.52 -15.23 -6.61
CA ILE A 13 -24.35 -13.77 -6.71
C ILE A 13 -22.87 -13.46 -6.45
N LEU A 14 -22.12 -13.21 -7.52
CA LEU A 14 -20.74 -12.74 -7.47
C LEU A 14 -20.75 -11.21 -7.59
N HIS A 15 -20.64 -10.53 -6.45
CA HIS A 15 -20.44 -9.07 -6.41
C HIS A 15 -18.96 -8.78 -6.77
N ARG A 16 -18.68 -8.53 -8.05
CA ARG A 16 -17.42 -7.89 -8.47
C ARG A 16 -17.61 -6.38 -8.48
N PHE A 17 -16.98 -5.70 -7.52
CA PHE A 17 -16.72 -4.27 -7.64
C PHE A 17 -15.67 -4.06 -8.74
N THR A 18 -16.11 -3.67 -9.94
CA THR A 18 -15.23 -3.19 -11.00
C THR A 18 -15.16 -1.68 -10.93
N ASN A 19 -13.95 -1.15 -10.70
CA ASN A 19 -13.67 0.28 -10.77
C ASN A 19 -14.03 0.81 -12.16
N GLY A 20 -14.83 1.88 -12.18
CA GLY A 20 -15.43 2.44 -13.38
C GLY A 20 -14.42 2.77 -14.47
N VAL A 21 -14.58 2.10 -15.60
CA VAL A 21 -14.19 2.56 -16.93
C VAL A 21 -15.43 2.31 -17.81
N PRO A 22 -16.03 3.34 -18.43
CA PRO A 22 -17.19 3.12 -19.29
C PRO A 22 -16.71 2.51 -20.61
N THR A 23 -16.84 1.18 -20.75
CA THR A 23 -16.73 0.52 -22.04
C THR A 23 -18.00 0.83 -22.83
N THR A 24 -17.87 1.61 -23.89
CA THR A 24 -18.86 1.76 -24.95
C THR A 24 -19.25 0.37 -25.47
N SER A 25 -20.53 0.04 -25.36
CA SER A 25 -21.08 -1.22 -25.88
C SER A 25 -21.10 -1.19 -27.41
N LEU A 26 -20.34 -2.10 -28.02
CA LEU A 26 -20.42 -2.41 -29.44
C LEU A 26 -21.71 -3.19 -29.72
N ILE A 27 -22.63 -2.60 -30.45
CA ILE A 27 -23.76 -3.31 -31.07
C ILE A 27 -23.30 -3.76 -32.45
N VAL A 28 -23.06 -5.07 -32.61
CA VAL A 28 -22.86 -5.72 -33.91
C VAL A 28 -24.24 -5.89 -34.54
N SER A 29 -24.54 -5.11 -35.58
CA SER A 29 -25.67 -5.36 -36.47
C SER A 29 -25.19 -5.92 -37.80
N ARG A 30 -25.85 -7.00 -38.21
CA ARG A 30 -25.55 -7.82 -39.38
C ARG A 30 -26.47 -7.37 -40.51
N ASN A 31 -25.88 -6.80 -41.56
CA ASN A 31 -26.32 -6.74 -42.98
C ASN A 31 -26.19 -5.35 -43.61
N GLY A 32 -25.51 -5.30 -44.77
CA GLY A 32 -25.95 -4.51 -45.90
C GLY A 32 -25.18 -3.23 -46.27
N LEU A 33 -24.37 -3.35 -47.33
CA LEU A 33 -24.08 -2.35 -48.37
C LEU A 33 -23.30 -1.08 -48.02
N LEU A 34 -22.05 -1.07 -48.54
CA LEU A 34 -21.23 0.11 -48.76
C LEU A 34 -21.94 1.14 -49.67
N LYS A 35 -21.94 2.41 -49.24
CA LYS A 35 -21.90 3.55 -50.16
C LYS A 35 -21.02 4.67 -49.61
N ARG A 36 -20.20 5.18 -50.50
CA ARG A 36 -19.11 6.16 -50.35
C ARG A 36 -19.69 7.57 -50.53
N SER A 37 -19.36 8.54 -49.66
CA SER A 37 -19.45 9.97 -49.99
C SER A 37 -18.61 10.84 -49.05
N ARG A 38 -18.16 11.97 -49.60
CA ARG A 38 -17.08 12.87 -49.20
C ARG A 38 -17.54 14.01 -48.25
N GLN A 39 -16.55 14.54 -47.52
CA GLN A 39 -16.32 15.94 -47.11
C GLN A 39 -17.41 16.68 -46.29
N LEU A 40 -17.05 17.24 -45.12
CA LEU A 40 -16.66 18.65 -44.93
C LEU A 40 -16.43 18.99 -43.44
N LEU A 41 -15.53 19.95 -43.23
CA LEU A 41 -15.18 20.65 -41.99
C LEU A 41 -16.37 21.47 -41.44
N LEU A 42 -16.52 21.64 -40.11
CA LEU A 42 -16.34 22.92 -39.37
C LEU A 42 -16.84 22.82 -37.90
N SER A 43 -16.01 23.37 -37.01
CA SER A 43 -16.33 24.24 -35.86
C SER A 43 -17.37 23.85 -34.76
N SER A 44 -16.82 23.82 -33.53
CA SER A 44 -17.28 24.51 -32.31
C SER A 44 -18.61 24.16 -31.63
N ALA A 45 -18.44 23.72 -30.37
CA ALA A 45 -19.21 24.04 -29.16
C ALA A 45 -20.72 23.80 -29.15
N SER A 46 -21.16 22.86 -28.31
CA SER A 46 -22.50 22.92 -27.70
C SER A 46 -22.53 22.20 -26.35
N SER A 47 -22.63 23.03 -25.31
CA SER A 47 -23.46 22.87 -24.10
C SER A 47 -24.13 21.51 -23.86
N ILE A 48 -23.82 20.93 -22.70
CA ILE A 48 -24.52 19.79 -22.11
C ILE A 48 -25.93 20.28 -21.71
N SER A 49 -26.89 20.10 -22.60
CA SER A 49 -28.32 20.24 -22.32
C SER A 49 -28.82 18.93 -21.70
N SER A 50 -29.01 18.93 -20.38
CA SER A 50 -29.70 17.87 -19.67
C SER A 50 -31.20 18.04 -19.85
N SER A 51 -31.77 17.35 -20.84
CA SER A 51 -33.21 17.16 -20.95
C SER A 51 -33.50 15.66 -21.07
N PRO A 52 -34.33 15.06 -20.21
CA PRO A 52 -34.78 13.69 -20.41
C PRO A 52 -35.71 13.67 -21.62
N SER A 53 -35.27 13.04 -22.71
CA SER A 53 -36.09 12.78 -23.88
C SER A 53 -37.19 11.77 -23.52
N VAL A 54 -38.37 12.29 -23.20
CA VAL A 54 -39.61 11.53 -23.12
C VAL A 54 -40.05 11.22 -24.56
N LEU A 55 -39.73 10.03 -25.04
CA LEU A 55 -40.31 9.47 -26.26
C LEU A 55 -41.63 8.78 -25.89
N TYR A 56 -42.76 9.44 -26.16
CA TYR A 56 -44.05 8.79 -26.24
C TYR A 56 -44.33 8.42 -27.70
N GLN A 57 -44.60 7.15 -27.97
CA GLN A 57 -45.68 6.84 -28.92
C GLN A 57 -46.34 5.48 -28.66
N VAL A 58 -47.67 5.60 -28.56
CA VAL A 58 -48.77 4.65 -28.84
C VAL A 58 -49.00 3.45 -27.92
N ASN A 59 -50.14 3.54 -27.23
CA ASN A 59 -50.88 2.47 -26.56
C ASN A 59 -51.32 1.38 -27.53
N THR A 60 -51.13 0.11 -27.14
CA THR A 60 -52.14 -0.95 -27.27
C THR A 60 -51.96 -2.00 -26.16
N ASP A 61 -53.04 -2.20 -25.42
CA ASP A 61 -53.55 -3.41 -24.77
C ASP A 61 -52.83 -4.08 -23.58
N SER A 62 -53.51 -3.92 -22.44
CA SER A 62 -53.78 -4.92 -21.39
C SER A 62 -52.67 -5.90 -20.98
N ASN A 63 -51.83 -5.47 -20.03
CA ASN A 63 -51.53 -6.28 -18.85
C ASN A 63 -50.97 -5.39 -17.73
N GLU A 64 -51.68 -5.34 -16.59
CA GLU A 64 -51.21 -4.62 -15.40
C GLU A 64 -50.01 -5.36 -14.79
N HIS A 65 -48.82 -5.02 -15.25
CA HIS A 65 -47.59 -5.26 -14.50
C HIS A 65 -47.08 -3.92 -14.00
N GLN A 66 -47.21 -3.72 -12.69
CA GLN A 66 -46.78 -2.53 -11.99
C GLN A 66 -45.25 -2.48 -11.98
N PHE A 67 -44.67 -1.93 -13.06
CA PHE A 67 -43.24 -1.73 -13.17
C PHE A 67 -42.80 -0.66 -12.16
N ARG A 68 -42.05 -1.07 -11.14
CA ARG A 68 -41.36 -0.11 -10.26
C ARG A 68 -40.20 0.50 -11.04
N SER A 69 -40.32 1.77 -11.39
CA SER A 69 -39.20 2.57 -11.90
C SER A 69 -38.13 2.68 -10.81
N ILE A 70 -37.06 1.89 -10.90
CA ILE A 70 -35.87 2.09 -10.08
C ILE A 70 -35.08 3.24 -10.72
N SER A 71 -35.22 4.44 -10.16
CA SER A 71 -34.35 5.56 -10.52
C SER A 71 -32.97 5.30 -9.92
N THR A 72 -32.02 4.88 -10.75
CA THR A 72 -30.60 4.87 -10.36
C THR A 72 -30.05 6.27 -10.61
N PHE A 73 -30.03 7.11 -9.58
CA PHE A 73 -29.21 8.32 -9.63
C PHE A 73 -27.75 7.91 -9.88
N PRO A 74 -26.99 8.61 -10.73
CA PRO A 74 -25.55 8.36 -10.83
C PRO A 74 -24.95 8.50 -9.44
N PRO A 75 -24.02 7.61 -9.03
CA PRO A 75 -23.43 7.69 -7.70
C PRO A 75 -22.85 9.09 -7.53
N LEU A 76 -23.20 9.74 -6.42
CA LEU A 76 -22.67 11.06 -6.05
C LEU A 76 -21.14 10.97 -6.05
N CYS A 77 -20.52 11.42 -7.14
CA CYS A 77 -19.07 11.52 -7.21
C CYS A 77 -18.67 12.70 -6.33
N MET A 78 -18.01 12.40 -5.21
CA MET A 78 -17.44 13.45 -4.37
C MET A 78 -16.56 14.36 -5.24
N GLY A 79 -16.73 15.68 -5.13
CA GLY A 79 -16.11 16.65 -6.03
C GLY A 79 -14.57 16.65 -6.03
N ARG A 80 -13.96 17.46 -6.90
CA ARG A 80 -12.49 17.51 -7.12
C ARG A 80 -11.67 17.63 -5.83
N ARG A 81 -12.10 18.45 -4.87
CA ARG A 81 -11.42 18.62 -3.57
C ARG A 81 -11.36 17.30 -2.81
N SER A 82 -12.47 16.59 -2.74
CA SER A 82 -12.54 15.32 -2.02
C SER A 82 -11.73 14.22 -2.69
N SER A 83 -11.69 14.20 -4.03
CA SER A 83 -10.83 13.26 -4.77
C SER A 83 -9.34 13.49 -4.45
N LYS A 84 -8.88 14.75 -4.41
CA LYS A 84 -7.50 15.08 -4.02
C LYS A 84 -7.18 14.68 -2.58
N ILE A 85 -8.08 14.98 -1.63
CA ILE A 85 -7.91 14.61 -0.22
C ILE A 85 -7.86 13.10 -0.05
N ALA A 86 -8.77 12.37 -0.72
CA ALA A 86 -8.80 10.91 -0.69
C ALA A 86 -7.50 10.30 -1.22
N GLY A 87 -6.93 10.84 -2.31
CA GLY A 87 -5.64 10.41 -2.84
C GLY A 87 -4.49 10.64 -1.86
N ARG A 88 -4.36 11.86 -1.30
CA ARG A 88 -3.30 12.19 -0.33
C ARG A 88 -3.41 11.34 0.93
N LYS A 89 -4.62 11.23 1.49
CA LYS A 89 -4.89 10.42 2.69
C LYS A 89 -4.65 8.94 2.42
N GLY A 90 -5.12 8.40 1.31
CA GLY A 90 -4.91 7.00 0.94
C GLY A 90 -3.43 6.64 0.81
N ALA A 91 -2.61 7.52 0.22
CA ALA A 91 -1.16 7.31 0.15
C ALA A 91 -0.49 7.33 1.53
N GLN A 92 -0.91 8.23 2.43
CA GLN A 92 -0.40 8.29 3.81
C GLN A 92 -0.83 7.08 4.63
N ASP A 93 -2.09 6.67 4.53
CA ASP A 93 -2.62 5.50 5.22
C ASP A 93 -1.93 4.22 4.74
N ALA A 94 -1.63 4.10 3.44
CA ALA A 94 -0.86 2.99 2.90
C ALA A 94 0.58 2.93 3.45
N LYS A 95 1.23 4.09 3.64
CA LYS A 95 2.56 4.17 4.27
C LYS A 95 2.51 3.72 5.73
N LYS A 96 1.54 4.22 6.50
CA LYS A 96 1.32 3.82 7.91
C LYS A 96 0.99 2.34 8.05
N ALA A 97 0.13 1.81 7.19
CA ALA A 97 -0.23 0.39 7.20
C ALA A 97 0.99 -0.53 6.96
N LYS A 98 1.90 -0.13 6.06
CA LYS A 98 3.18 -0.85 5.86
C LYS A 98 4.06 -0.81 7.10
N LEU A 99 4.17 0.34 7.76
CA LEU A 99 4.93 0.50 9.00
C LEU A 99 4.36 -0.39 10.12
N TYR A 100 3.05 -0.32 10.36
CA TYR A 100 2.38 -1.13 11.39
C TYR A 100 2.55 -2.63 11.14
N SER A 101 2.53 -3.03 9.86
CA SER A 101 2.77 -4.42 9.47
C SER A 101 4.21 -4.87 9.75
N ARG A 102 5.22 -3.99 9.61
CA ARG A 102 6.62 -4.29 9.94
C ARG A 102 6.81 -4.47 11.44
N ILE A 103 6.36 -3.48 12.23
CA ILE A 103 6.42 -3.54 13.70
C ILE A 103 5.66 -4.76 14.24
N GLY A 104 4.49 -5.08 13.68
CA GLY A 104 3.74 -6.28 14.08
C GLY A 104 4.51 -7.59 13.85
N LYS A 105 5.31 -7.70 12.78
CA LYS A 105 6.18 -8.87 12.54
C LYS A 105 7.36 -8.91 13.49
N GLU A 106 7.96 -7.76 13.80
CA GLU A 106 9.04 -7.66 14.80
C GLU A 106 8.57 -8.08 16.19
N VAL A 107 7.38 -7.64 16.61
CA VAL A 107 6.75 -8.06 17.88
C VAL A 107 6.56 -9.57 17.91
N VAL A 108 6.00 -10.16 16.85
CA VAL A 108 5.82 -11.63 16.80
C VAL A 108 7.16 -12.36 16.87
N SER A 109 8.18 -11.88 16.15
CA SER A 109 9.54 -12.44 16.19
C SER A 109 10.13 -12.35 17.60
N ALA A 110 9.98 -11.19 18.27
CA ALA A 110 10.45 -10.97 19.64
C ALA A 110 9.81 -11.93 20.65
N VAL A 111 8.49 -12.10 20.57
CA VAL A 111 7.72 -12.96 21.47
C VAL A 111 8.08 -14.43 21.25
N LYS A 112 8.24 -14.87 20.00
CA LYS A 112 8.65 -16.25 19.69
C LYS A 112 10.06 -16.58 20.19
N LYS A 113 10.97 -15.60 20.25
CA LYS A 113 12.34 -15.80 20.73
C LYS A 113 12.44 -15.90 22.26
N SER A 114 11.76 -15.02 23.01
CA SER A 114 12.00 -14.88 24.46
C SER A 114 10.73 -14.66 25.29
N GLY A 115 9.55 -15.02 24.75
CA GLY A 115 8.27 -14.97 25.45
C GLY A 115 7.55 -13.62 25.39
N PRO A 116 6.28 -13.57 25.85
CA PRO A 116 5.38 -12.42 25.66
C PRO A 116 5.53 -11.30 26.69
N ASN A 117 6.31 -11.52 27.75
CA ASN A 117 6.42 -10.57 28.86
C ASN A 117 7.52 -9.53 28.56
N PRO A 118 7.20 -8.22 28.53
CA PRO A 118 8.19 -7.19 28.21
C PRO A 118 9.25 -7.02 29.29
N SER A 119 8.92 -7.28 30.56
CA SER A 119 9.88 -7.16 31.68
C SER A 119 10.98 -8.21 31.63
N SER A 120 10.72 -9.38 31.06
CA SER A 120 11.73 -10.44 30.91
C SER A 120 12.41 -10.43 29.54
N ASN A 121 11.81 -9.78 28.54
CA ASN A 121 12.29 -9.79 27.16
C ASN A 121 12.70 -8.37 26.73
N THR A 122 14.00 -8.08 26.85
CA THR A 122 14.57 -6.76 26.50
C THR A 122 14.38 -6.40 25.03
N PHE A 123 14.35 -7.39 24.14
CA PHE A 123 14.11 -7.17 22.72
C PHE A 123 12.66 -6.76 22.45
N LEU A 124 11.70 -7.40 23.13
CA LEU A 124 10.29 -6.98 23.06
C LEU A 124 10.10 -5.57 23.64
N ALA A 125 10.72 -5.26 24.78
CA ALA A 125 10.68 -3.91 25.35
C ALA A 125 11.18 -2.84 24.36
N ALA A 126 12.34 -3.07 23.74
CA ALA A 126 12.88 -2.16 22.73
C ALA A 126 11.97 -2.00 21.51
N VAL A 127 11.31 -3.06 21.04
CA VAL A 127 10.35 -2.98 19.93
C VAL A 127 9.08 -2.23 20.34
N LEU A 128 8.60 -2.39 21.58
CA LEU A 128 7.46 -1.65 22.10
C LEU A 128 7.76 -0.15 22.24
N ASP A 129 8.97 0.22 22.62
CA ASP A 129 9.37 1.63 22.70
C ASP A 129 9.47 2.26 21.31
N LYS A 130 10.08 1.56 20.33
CA LYS A 130 10.04 1.95 18.92
C LYS A 130 8.61 2.09 18.38
N ALA A 131 7.70 1.22 18.79
CA ALA A 131 6.31 1.28 18.37
C ALA A 131 5.60 2.54 18.92
N LYS A 132 5.94 2.98 20.13
CA LYS A 132 5.42 4.24 20.71
C LYS A 132 5.96 5.44 19.96
N GLU A 133 7.26 5.45 19.63
CA GLU A 133 7.89 6.53 18.85
C GLU A 133 7.27 6.70 17.44
N LEU A 134 6.73 5.62 16.88
CA LEU A 134 6.10 5.60 15.55
C LEU A 134 4.56 5.69 15.57
N ASP A 135 3.97 6.09 16.70
CA ASP A 135 2.52 6.23 16.90
C ASP A 135 1.71 4.97 16.54
N VAL A 136 2.25 3.78 16.79
CA VAL A 136 1.54 2.52 16.53
C VAL A 136 0.45 2.31 17.60
N PRO A 137 -0.82 2.11 17.21
CA PRO A 137 -1.90 1.85 18.18
C PRO A 137 -1.64 0.61 19.04
N LYS A 138 -1.87 0.72 20.35
CA LYS A 138 -1.66 -0.36 21.34
C LYS A 138 -2.43 -1.64 20.99
N GLU A 139 -3.64 -1.52 20.44
CA GLU A 139 -4.46 -2.65 20.01
C GLU A 139 -3.73 -3.55 18.99
N ILE A 140 -2.96 -2.96 18.08
CA ILE A 140 -2.18 -3.70 17.08
C ILE A 140 -1.07 -4.49 17.78
N LEU A 141 -0.41 -3.91 18.78
CA LEU A 141 0.66 -4.55 19.54
C LEU A 141 0.12 -5.73 20.35
N GLU A 142 -0.94 -5.51 21.12
CA GLU A 142 -1.60 -6.55 21.93
C GLU A 142 -2.11 -7.71 21.08
N ARG A 143 -2.71 -7.41 19.93
CA ARG A 143 -3.16 -8.43 18.97
C ARG A 143 -1.99 -9.28 18.48
N ASN A 144 -0.85 -8.66 18.15
CA ASN A 144 0.32 -9.38 17.68
C ASN A 144 0.99 -10.22 18.79
N ILE A 145 1.03 -9.72 20.03
CA ILE A 145 1.54 -10.47 21.18
C ILE A 145 0.66 -11.70 21.44
N LYS A 146 -0.67 -11.53 21.49
CA LYS A 146 -1.61 -12.65 21.67
C LYS A 146 -1.45 -13.70 20.58
N ARG A 147 -1.43 -13.27 19.31
CA ARG A 147 -1.21 -14.14 18.15
C ARG A 147 0.13 -14.89 18.20
N ALA A 148 1.19 -14.27 18.70
CA ALA A 148 2.49 -14.91 18.83
C ALA A 148 2.52 -15.97 19.95
N SER A 149 1.74 -15.78 21.01
CA SER A 149 1.59 -16.74 22.12
C SER A 149 0.77 -17.97 21.76
N GLU A 150 -0.13 -17.87 20.77
CA GLU A 150 -0.93 -18.98 20.29
C GLU A 150 -0.08 -20.05 19.57
N LYS A 151 -0.41 -21.33 19.81
CA LYS A 151 0.24 -22.48 19.16
C LYS A 151 -0.33 -22.63 17.75
N GLY A 152 0.43 -22.25 16.74
CA GLY A 152 0.04 -22.37 15.33
C GLY A 152 0.76 -21.42 14.38
N GLN A 153 1.29 -20.31 14.91
CA GLN A 153 2.10 -19.39 14.11
C GLN A 153 3.56 -19.88 14.03
N GLU A 154 4.04 -20.19 12.82
CA GLU A 154 5.47 -20.42 12.55
C GLU A 154 6.30 -19.17 12.88
N ALA A 155 7.55 -19.39 13.28
CA ALA A 155 8.48 -18.30 13.55
C ALA A 155 8.87 -17.60 12.24
N TYR A 156 8.94 -16.27 12.27
CA TYR A 156 9.51 -15.53 11.15
C TYR A 156 11.02 -15.77 11.09
N ILE A 157 11.50 -16.02 9.89
CA ILE A 157 12.89 -16.22 9.53
C ILE A 157 13.44 -14.89 9.04
N GLU A 158 14.58 -14.49 9.62
CA GLU A 158 15.36 -13.34 9.15
C GLU A 158 16.27 -13.81 8.02
N LYS A 159 16.17 -13.19 6.85
CA LYS A 159 17.01 -13.49 5.69
C LYS A 159 17.51 -12.20 5.06
N VAL A 160 18.78 -12.21 4.68
CA VAL A 160 19.41 -11.10 3.96
C VAL A 160 19.63 -11.52 2.50
N TYR A 161 19.27 -10.63 1.59
CA TYR A 161 19.54 -10.74 0.16
C TYR A 161 20.47 -9.63 -0.28
N GLU A 162 21.39 -9.97 -1.18
CA GLU A 162 22.35 -9.04 -1.74
C GLU A 162 21.95 -8.74 -3.18
N VAL A 163 22.00 -7.46 -3.55
CA VAL A 163 21.46 -6.97 -4.82
C VAL A 163 22.41 -5.92 -5.39
N TYR A 164 22.60 -5.96 -6.71
CA TYR A 164 23.15 -4.86 -7.48
C TYR A 164 22.01 -4.09 -8.15
N GLY A 165 21.91 -2.79 -7.89
CA GLY A 165 21.03 -1.88 -8.58
C GLY A 165 21.60 -1.40 -9.91
N TYR A 166 20.86 -0.49 -10.57
CA TYR A 166 21.33 0.18 -11.77
C TYR A 166 22.67 0.90 -11.52
N GLY A 167 23.60 0.83 -12.47
CA GLY A 167 24.94 1.41 -12.32
C GLY A 167 25.86 0.69 -11.32
N GLY A 168 25.50 -0.53 -10.86
CA GLY A 168 26.35 -1.32 -9.95
C GLY A 168 26.25 -0.92 -8.47
N VAL A 169 25.25 -0.10 -8.11
CA VAL A 169 24.97 0.28 -6.72
C VAL A 169 24.74 -0.98 -5.89
N SER A 170 25.48 -1.13 -4.80
CA SER A 170 25.42 -2.31 -3.95
C SER A 170 24.32 -2.11 -2.89
N MET A 171 23.40 -3.06 -2.76
CA MET A 171 22.26 -2.99 -1.86
C MET A 171 22.14 -4.27 -1.03
N VAL A 172 21.78 -4.10 0.25
CA VAL A 172 21.49 -5.18 1.17
C VAL A 172 20.02 -5.11 1.55
N VAL A 173 19.28 -6.19 1.35
CA VAL A 173 17.83 -6.27 1.59
C VAL A 173 17.58 -7.25 2.73
N GLU A 174 17.26 -6.73 3.91
CA GLU A 174 16.85 -7.52 5.07
C GLU A 174 15.35 -7.83 5.01
N VAL A 175 15.00 -9.10 5.22
CA VAL A 175 13.63 -9.59 5.10
C VAL A 175 13.25 -10.45 6.31
N LEU A 176 12.10 -10.14 6.88
CA LEU A 176 11.38 -11.00 7.82
C LEU A 176 10.25 -11.73 7.09
N THR A 177 10.39 -13.05 6.96
CA THR A 177 9.45 -13.90 6.19
C THR A 177 9.12 -15.18 6.93
N ASP A 178 7.94 -15.73 6.71
CA ASP A 178 7.56 -17.10 7.10
C ASP A 178 8.22 -18.13 6.15
N LYS A 179 8.22 -17.85 4.85
CA LYS A 179 8.74 -18.76 3.81
C LYS A 179 9.79 -18.09 2.93
N ILE A 180 10.98 -18.69 2.90
CA ILE A 180 12.13 -18.16 2.15
C ILE A 180 11.83 -18.12 0.64
N THR A 181 11.29 -19.21 0.07
CA THR A 181 11.05 -19.29 -1.39
C THR A 181 10.13 -18.20 -1.92
N ARG A 182 9.11 -17.79 -1.14
CA ARG A 182 8.22 -16.69 -1.49
C ARG A 182 8.95 -15.35 -1.50
N SER A 183 9.77 -15.11 -0.48
CA SER A 183 10.54 -13.86 -0.38
C SER A 183 11.62 -13.74 -1.47
N VAL A 184 12.33 -14.82 -1.81
CA VAL A 184 13.31 -14.82 -2.91
C VAL A 184 12.65 -14.46 -4.23
N ALA A 185 11.50 -15.07 -4.53
CA ALA A 185 10.76 -14.80 -5.76
C ALA A 185 10.31 -13.33 -5.84
N ALA A 186 9.70 -12.82 -4.76
CA ALA A 186 9.23 -11.44 -4.70
C ALA A 186 10.37 -10.42 -4.81
N VAL A 187 11.49 -10.64 -4.12
CA VAL A 187 12.66 -9.75 -4.21
C VAL A 187 13.25 -9.80 -5.62
N ARG A 188 13.41 -11.00 -6.19
CA ARG A 188 13.95 -11.16 -7.54
C ARG A 188 13.09 -10.48 -8.60
N GLU A 189 11.77 -10.56 -8.49
CA GLU A 189 10.82 -9.89 -9.38
C GLU A 189 11.01 -8.37 -9.34
N VAL A 190 10.96 -7.77 -8.14
CA VAL A 190 11.16 -6.31 -7.96
C VAL A 190 12.53 -5.86 -8.48
N VAL A 191 13.59 -6.61 -8.18
CA VAL A 191 14.95 -6.29 -8.63
C VAL A 191 15.04 -6.33 -10.15
N LYS A 192 14.41 -7.32 -10.80
CA LYS A 192 14.38 -7.45 -12.26
C LYS A 192 13.61 -6.31 -12.91
N ASP A 193 12.45 -5.95 -12.36
CA ASP A 193 11.61 -4.85 -12.87
C ASP A 193 12.32 -3.49 -12.76
N CYS A 194 13.18 -3.32 -11.75
CA CYS A 194 14.01 -2.14 -11.58
C CYS A 194 15.37 -2.20 -12.31
N GLY A 195 15.61 -3.21 -13.17
CA GLY A 195 16.85 -3.34 -13.94
C GLY A 195 18.10 -3.70 -13.12
N GLY A 196 17.93 -4.23 -11.92
CA GLY A 196 18.99 -4.73 -11.07
C GLY A 196 19.26 -6.23 -11.24
N LYS A 197 20.20 -6.76 -10.46
CA LYS A 197 20.59 -8.17 -10.44
C LYS A 197 20.73 -8.68 -9.01
N MET A 198 20.22 -9.89 -8.74
CA MET A 198 20.49 -10.60 -7.49
C MET A 198 21.98 -10.99 -7.42
N ALA A 199 22.61 -10.74 -6.28
CA ALA A 199 23.99 -11.11 -6.02
C ALA A 199 24.07 -12.39 -5.18
N ASP A 200 25.20 -13.09 -5.28
CA ASP A 200 25.49 -14.25 -4.44
C ASP A 200 25.86 -13.80 -3.02
N PRO A 201 25.58 -14.61 -1.98
CA PRO A 201 25.93 -14.26 -0.60
C PRO A 201 27.41 -13.91 -0.46
N GLY A 202 27.72 -12.75 0.12
CA GLY A 202 29.06 -12.23 0.34
C GLY A 202 29.59 -11.29 -0.76
N SER A 203 28.87 -11.08 -1.86
CA SER A 203 29.30 -10.22 -2.98
C SER A 203 29.19 -8.71 -2.68
N VAL A 204 28.31 -8.35 -1.76
CA VAL A 204 28.00 -6.97 -1.38
C VAL A 204 28.25 -6.74 0.09
N MET A 205 27.99 -7.75 0.93
CA MET A 205 28.06 -7.63 2.39
C MET A 205 29.40 -7.08 2.89
N PHE A 206 30.53 -7.41 2.24
CA PHE A 206 31.86 -6.92 2.64
C PHE A 206 32.02 -5.39 2.58
N LYS A 207 31.16 -4.70 1.82
CA LYS A 207 31.14 -3.22 1.74
C LYS A 207 30.35 -2.57 2.87
N PHE A 208 29.58 -3.35 3.64
CA PHE A 208 28.69 -2.86 4.68
C PHE A 208 29.17 -3.31 6.06
N ARG A 209 29.06 -2.41 7.04
CA ARG A 209 29.28 -2.72 8.46
C ARG A 209 28.03 -2.38 9.24
N ARG A 210 27.56 -3.30 10.08
CA ARG A 210 26.42 -3.08 10.96
C ARG A 210 26.85 -2.23 12.15
N VAL A 211 26.42 -0.98 12.17
CA VAL A 211 26.66 -0.02 13.26
C VAL A 211 25.32 0.44 13.87
N ARG A 212 25.35 0.97 15.09
CA ARG A 212 24.21 1.69 15.66
C ARG A 212 24.43 3.18 15.46
N VAL A 213 23.39 3.90 15.07
CA VAL A 213 23.41 5.34 14.88
C VAL A 213 22.45 5.96 15.88
N VAL A 214 22.91 7.00 16.58
CA VAL A 214 22.11 7.77 17.53
C VAL A 214 22.01 9.19 16.99
N ASN A 215 20.79 9.64 16.68
CA ASN A 215 20.56 11.00 16.19
C ASN A 215 20.17 11.89 17.36
N ILE A 216 20.94 12.95 17.56
CA ILE A 216 20.70 13.94 18.62
C ILE A 216 20.28 15.24 17.95
N LYS A 217 19.14 15.81 18.35
CA LYS A 217 18.73 17.16 17.94
C LYS A 217 19.50 18.15 18.79
N VAL A 218 20.37 18.92 18.16
CA VAL A 218 21.15 19.98 18.83
C VAL A 218 20.35 21.27 18.73
N THR A 219 19.88 21.81 19.87
CA THR A 219 19.32 23.16 19.93
C THR A 219 20.31 24.13 20.57
N ASP A 220 20.83 23.80 21.76
CA ASP A 220 21.65 24.72 22.57
C ASP A 220 22.88 24.02 23.21
N ALA A 221 23.37 22.94 22.61
CA ALA A 221 24.50 22.18 23.14
C ALA A 221 25.79 22.54 22.40
N ASP A 222 26.88 22.71 23.17
CA ASP A 222 28.21 22.95 22.64
C ASP A 222 28.73 21.70 21.92
N LYS A 223 29.20 21.88 20.69
CA LYS A 223 29.60 20.78 19.81
C LYS A 223 30.78 20.00 20.37
N ASP A 224 31.75 20.73 20.93
CA ASP A 224 32.96 20.13 21.50
C ASP A 224 32.62 19.28 22.73
N GLN A 225 31.65 19.73 23.53
CA GLN A 225 31.16 18.95 24.67
C GLN A 225 30.44 17.67 24.22
N LEU A 226 29.59 17.76 23.19
CA LEU A 226 28.90 16.59 22.65
C LEU A 226 29.87 15.57 22.05
N LEU A 227 30.91 16.04 21.35
CA LEU A 227 31.95 15.17 20.81
C LEU A 227 32.70 14.44 21.93
N ASN A 228 33.12 15.16 22.97
CA ASN A 228 33.81 14.55 24.11
C ASN A 228 32.93 13.49 24.81
N ILE A 229 31.66 13.81 25.06
CA ILE A 229 30.71 12.86 25.67
C ILE A 229 30.51 11.64 24.76
N ALA A 230 30.41 11.83 23.44
CA ALA A 230 30.23 10.74 22.49
C ALA A 230 31.45 9.80 22.48
N LEU A 231 32.65 10.35 22.48
CA LEU A 231 33.90 9.58 22.55
C LEU A 231 34.02 8.82 23.87
N ASP A 232 33.69 9.45 25.00
CA ASP A 232 33.67 8.81 26.32
C ASP A 232 32.65 7.67 26.40
N ALA A 233 31.51 7.81 25.69
CA ALA A 233 30.49 6.78 25.56
C ALA A 233 30.87 5.65 24.58
N GLY A 234 32.02 5.76 23.89
CA GLY A 234 32.53 4.77 22.95
C GLY A 234 31.97 4.88 21.53
N ALA A 235 31.57 6.08 21.10
CA ALA A 235 31.21 6.33 19.70
C ALA A 235 32.43 6.17 18.78
N GLU A 236 32.25 5.44 17.68
CA GLU A 236 33.32 5.23 16.69
C GLU A 236 33.47 6.42 15.73
N ASP A 237 32.36 7.09 15.42
CA ASP A 237 32.30 8.20 14.48
C ASP A 237 31.18 9.18 14.86
N VAL A 238 31.41 10.47 14.60
CA VAL A 238 30.46 11.57 14.87
C VAL A 238 30.35 12.42 13.62
N ILE A 239 29.17 12.42 13.01
CA ILE A 239 28.90 13.10 11.74
C ILE A 239 28.00 14.30 12.00
N GLU A 240 28.48 15.48 11.64
CA GLU A 240 27.65 16.68 11.61
C GLU A 240 26.88 16.75 10.27
N PRO A 241 25.56 16.96 10.28
CA PRO A 241 24.83 17.21 9.05
C PRO A 241 25.34 18.51 8.42
N PRO A 242 25.50 18.57 7.09
CA PRO A 242 25.88 19.81 6.43
C PRO A 242 24.81 20.87 6.70
N ALA A 243 25.24 22.07 7.12
CA ALA A 243 24.37 23.22 7.22
C ALA A 243 24.03 23.67 5.79
N TYR A 244 22.79 23.48 5.37
CA TYR A 244 22.30 24.09 4.13
C TYR A 244 21.94 25.54 4.47
N GLU A 245 22.58 26.52 3.83
CA GLU A 245 22.32 27.95 4.04
C GLU A 245 20.93 28.40 3.55
N ASP A 246 20.08 27.49 3.06
CA ASP A 246 18.78 27.78 2.44
C ASP A 246 17.58 27.44 3.35
N ASP A 247 17.81 27.02 4.59
CA ASP A 247 16.75 26.92 5.61
C ASP A 247 16.45 28.33 6.17
N THR A 248 16.05 29.28 5.32
CA THR A 248 15.40 30.51 5.79
C THR A 248 14.15 30.10 6.57
N ASP A 249 13.98 30.67 7.76
CA ASP A 249 12.98 30.32 8.78
C ASP A 249 11.49 30.43 8.37
N GLU A 250 11.16 30.59 7.08
CA GLU A 250 9.78 30.78 6.60
C GLU A 250 8.93 29.49 6.58
N ASP A 251 9.55 28.30 6.57
CA ASP A 251 8.81 27.02 6.46
C ASP A 251 8.50 26.36 7.82
N ARG A 252 8.83 26.98 8.96
CA ARG A 252 8.51 26.44 10.30
C ARG A 252 7.09 26.74 10.79
N SER A 253 6.28 27.41 9.99
CA SER A 253 4.90 27.78 10.35
C SER A 253 3.85 27.26 9.36
N GLU A 254 3.73 25.93 9.20
CA GLU A 254 2.51 25.27 8.72
C GLU A 254 2.21 23.94 9.42
#